data_AF-A0A7C4H6L0-F1
#
_entry.id   AF-A0A7C4H6L0-F1
#
_cell.length_a   1.000
_cell.length_b   1.000
_cell.length_c   1.000
_cell.angle_alpha   90.00
_cell.angle_beta   90.00
_cell.angle_gamma   90.00
#
_symmetry.space_group_name_H-M   'P 1'
#
loop_
_entity.id
_entity.type
_entity.pdbx_description
1 polymer ?
#
loop_
_entity_poly.entity_id
_entity_poly.type
_entity_poly.pdbx_seq_one_letter_code
_entity_poly.pdbx_strand_id
1 'polypeptide(L)'
;MREDVSLLDVISSLFEGDEYFDALPVGVVNVELVTSESVRVMFSNRVDYNLLCRVSLEEGYSIDASWYTPRIVDKGHIIARVGSRSDPGEDHNIFIYLFPASGIMSTYMRAAAIGHKIIDPKTNRIDMGRLLRYNLKVIKLVEKYRKIRYQNLIEKSRV
;
A
#
# COMPACT_ATOMS: atom_id res chain seq x y z
N MET A 1 -4.90 15.09 -23.26
CA MET A 1 -4.63 13.80 -22.62
C MET A 1 -5.14 13.89 -21.20
N ARG A 2 -6.04 13.02 -20.75
CA ARG A 2 -6.30 12.90 -19.30
C ARG A 2 -5.03 12.31 -18.68
N GLU A 3 -4.50 12.95 -17.65
CA GLU A 3 -3.43 12.34 -16.84
C GLU A 3 -3.98 11.05 -16.23
N ASP A 4 -3.20 9.97 -16.32
CA ASP A 4 -3.56 8.70 -15.71
C ASP A 4 -3.52 8.86 -14.19
N VAL A 5 -4.68 8.85 -13.55
CA VAL A 5 -4.83 8.86 -12.08
C VAL A 5 -3.99 7.73 -11.47
N SER A 6 -3.17 8.06 -10.48
CA SER A 6 -2.33 7.11 -9.75
C SER A 6 -2.93 6.75 -8.38
N LEU A 7 -2.48 5.64 -7.78
CA LEU A 7 -2.85 5.33 -6.39
C LEU A 7 -2.39 6.40 -5.40
N LEU A 8 -1.33 7.15 -5.69
CA LEU A 8 -0.88 8.23 -4.82
C LEU A 8 -1.93 9.35 -4.75
N ASP A 9 -2.54 9.70 -5.87
CA ASP A 9 -3.54 10.78 -5.94
C ASP A 9 -4.77 10.40 -5.10
N VAL A 10 -5.31 9.20 -5.32
CA VAL A 10 -6.46 8.68 -4.57
C VAL A 10 -6.18 8.59 -3.07
N ILE A 11 -5.03 8.04 -2.70
CA ILE A 11 -4.68 7.84 -1.28
C ILE A 11 -4.45 9.18 -0.58
N SER A 12 -3.85 10.16 -1.27
CA SER A 12 -3.62 11.49 -0.70
C SER A 12 -4.94 12.18 -0.37
N SER A 13 -5.93 12.14 -1.28
CA SER A 13 -7.27 12.69 -1.02
C SER A 13 -7.97 12.02 0.17
N LEU A 14 -7.82 10.71 0.33
CA LEU A 14 -8.38 10.00 1.49
C LEU A 14 -7.82 10.49 2.84
N PHE A 15 -6.54 10.88 2.88
CA PHE A 15 -5.93 11.44 4.10
C PHE A 15 -6.26 12.92 4.32
N GLU A 16 -6.60 13.65 3.26
CA GLU A 16 -7.09 15.04 3.34
C GLU A 16 -8.54 15.11 3.84
N GLY A 17 -9.26 13.99 3.82
CA GLY A 17 -10.66 13.91 4.28
C GLY A 17 -11.68 14.32 3.21
N ASP A 18 -11.22 14.45 1.97
CA ASP A 18 -12.07 14.77 0.83
C ASP A 18 -12.68 13.49 0.25
N GLU A 19 -13.95 13.56 -0.15
CA GLU A 19 -14.56 12.51 -0.96
C GLU A 19 -13.89 12.49 -2.33
N TYR A 20 -13.24 11.37 -2.68
CA TYR A 20 -12.60 11.21 -3.97
C TYR A 20 -13.67 10.87 -5.03
N PHE A 21 -14.05 11.85 -5.85
CA PHE A 21 -15.09 11.69 -6.89
C PHE A 21 -14.54 11.38 -8.29
N ASP A 22 -13.23 11.35 -8.45
CA ASP A 22 -12.59 11.14 -9.75
C ASP A 22 -12.52 9.65 -10.14
N ALA A 23 -12.15 9.41 -11.39
CA ALA A 23 -11.95 8.05 -11.88
C ALA A 23 -10.84 7.34 -11.09
N LEU A 24 -11.08 6.08 -10.71
CA LEU A 24 -10.07 5.24 -10.08
C LEU A 24 -9.01 4.77 -11.09
N PRO A 25 -7.77 4.49 -10.64
CA PRO A 25 -6.75 3.91 -11.49
C PRO A 25 -7.22 2.60 -12.12
N VAL A 26 -6.80 2.35 -13.37
CA VAL A 26 -7.15 1.12 -14.11
C VAL A 26 -6.87 -0.13 -13.25
N GLY A 27 -7.87 -1.01 -13.16
CA GLY A 27 -7.83 -2.26 -12.41
C GLY A 27 -8.23 -2.14 -10.95
N VAL A 28 -8.46 -0.94 -10.44
CA VAL A 28 -8.89 -0.66 -9.06
C VAL A 28 -10.40 -0.47 -9.03
N VAL A 29 -11.07 -1.10 -8.06
CA VAL A 29 -12.52 -1.03 -7.85
C VAL A 29 -12.86 -0.12 -6.66
N ASN A 30 -12.02 -0.14 -5.63
CA ASN A 30 -12.22 0.70 -4.45
C ASN A 30 -10.88 0.97 -3.77
N VAL A 31 -10.75 2.15 -3.15
CA VAL A 31 -9.66 2.49 -2.23
C VAL A 31 -10.30 3.09 -0.99
N GLU A 32 -9.98 2.57 0.18
CA GLU A 32 -10.56 3.06 1.43
C GLU A 32 -9.55 3.10 2.56
N LEU A 33 -9.76 4.02 3.50
CA LEU A 33 -9.05 4.08 4.76
C LEU A 33 -9.78 3.16 5.77
N VAL A 34 -9.19 2.01 6.09
CA VAL A 34 -9.78 1.02 7.03
C VAL A 34 -9.53 1.43 8.48
N THR A 35 -8.33 1.95 8.74
CA THR A 35 -7.93 2.56 10.01
C THR A 35 -7.03 3.76 9.70
N SER A 36 -6.70 4.57 10.70
CA SER A 36 -5.73 5.67 10.55
C SER A 36 -4.33 5.23 10.05
N GLU A 37 -4.05 3.92 10.05
CA GLU A 37 -2.74 3.36 9.69
C GLU A 37 -2.82 2.38 8.50
N SER A 38 -4.02 2.12 7.97
CA SER A 38 -4.20 1.10 6.93
C SER A 38 -5.18 1.53 5.85
N VAL A 39 -4.73 1.33 4.60
CA VAL A 39 -5.51 1.58 3.39
C VAL A 39 -5.75 0.25 2.71
N ARG A 40 -7.00 0.00 2.28
CA ARG A 40 -7.37 -1.15 1.47
C ARG A 40 -7.50 -0.72 0.02
N VAL A 41 -6.77 -1.38 -0.87
CA VAL A 41 -6.89 -1.25 -2.32
C VAL A 41 -7.53 -2.53 -2.85
N MET A 42 -8.75 -2.41 -3.38
CA MET A 42 -9.49 -3.53 -3.97
C MET A 42 -9.33 -3.53 -5.49
N PHE A 43 -8.93 -4.67 -6.05
CA PHE A 43 -8.72 -4.86 -7.47
C PHE A 43 -9.87 -5.60 -8.14
N SER A 44 -10.04 -5.38 -9.45
CA SER A 44 -11.08 -6.03 -10.25
C SER A 44 -10.89 -7.55 -10.38
N ASN A 45 -9.67 -8.03 -10.15
CA ASN A 45 -9.33 -9.45 -10.18
C ASN A 45 -8.60 -9.82 -8.88
N ARG A 46 -8.65 -11.12 -8.54
CA ARG A 46 -7.84 -11.69 -7.46
C ARG A 46 -6.39 -11.27 -7.65
N VAL A 47 -5.73 -10.96 -6.54
CA VAL A 47 -4.33 -10.53 -6.52
C VAL A 47 -3.47 -11.67 -7.05
N ASP A 48 -2.61 -11.36 -8.02
CA ASP A 48 -1.60 -12.30 -8.51
C ASP A 48 -0.45 -12.34 -7.51
N TYR A 49 -0.42 -13.39 -6.68
CA TYR A 49 0.55 -13.53 -5.60
C TYR A 49 1.98 -13.61 -6.14
N ASN A 50 2.19 -14.31 -7.26
CA ASN A 50 3.51 -14.46 -7.86
C ASN A 50 4.03 -13.12 -8.37
N LEU A 51 3.16 -12.33 -9.02
CA LEU A 51 3.51 -10.98 -9.47
C LEU A 51 3.81 -10.06 -8.28
N LEU A 52 2.95 -10.04 -7.26
CA LEU A 52 3.16 -9.20 -6.08
C LEU A 52 4.47 -9.55 -5.36
N CYS A 53 4.73 -10.84 -5.15
CA CYS A 53 5.97 -11.32 -4.55
C CYS A 53 7.20 -10.90 -5.37
N ARG A 54 7.18 -11.12 -6.70
CA ARG A 54 8.29 -10.72 -7.57
C ARG A 54 8.57 -9.21 -7.49
N VAL A 55 7.53 -8.39 -7.64
CA VAL A 55 7.65 -6.93 -7.56
C VAL A 55 8.19 -6.49 -6.19
N SER A 56 7.77 -7.16 -5.12
CA SER A 56 8.22 -6.85 -3.76
C SER A 56 9.70 -7.15 -3.55
N LEU A 57 10.18 -8.29 -4.06
CA LEU A 57 11.59 -8.66 -4.01
C LEU A 57 12.46 -7.68 -4.82
N GLU A 58 12.00 -7.27 -6.00
CA GLU A 58 12.68 -6.27 -6.83
C GLU A 58 12.83 -4.91 -6.14
N GLU A 59 11.85 -4.50 -5.33
CA GLU A 59 11.89 -3.26 -4.54
C GLU A 59 12.66 -3.42 -3.20
N GLY A 60 13.27 -4.59 -2.98
CA GLY A 60 14.12 -4.88 -1.83
C GLY A 60 13.37 -5.23 -0.55
N TYR A 61 12.12 -5.66 -0.65
CA TYR A 61 11.35 -6.14 0.49
C TYR A 61 11.49 -7.65 0.69
N SER A 62 11.29 -8.09 1.92
CA SER A 62 11.16 -9.51 2.25
C SER A 62 9.70 -9.96 2.16
N ILE A 63 9.48 -11.26 1.95
CA ILE A 63 8.15 -11.86 1.94
C ILE A 63 8.07 -12.84 3.11
N ASP A 64 7.07 -12.66 3.97
CA ASP A 64 6.62 -13.71 4.88
C ASP A 64 5.53 -14.51 4.16
N ALA A 65 5.94 -15.65 3.60
CA ALA A 65 5.09 -16.62 2.92
C ALA A 65 4.91 -17.88 3.79
N SER A 66 4.57 -17.68 5.05
CA SER A 66 4.09 -18.75 5.93
C SER A 66 2.77 -19.35 5.40
N TRP A 67 2.02 -20.09 6.22
CA TRP A 67 0.76 -20.76 5.84
C TRP A 67 -0.43 -19.85 5.47
N TYR A 68 -0.20 -18.55 5.29
CA TYR A 68 -1.21 -17.53 5.04
C TYR A 68 -1.00 -16.85 3.68
N THR A 69 -1.91 -15.94 3.32
CA THR A 69 -1.71 -15.05 2.18
C THR A 69 -0.41 -14.23 2.32
N PRO A 70 0.31 -13.94 1.22
CA PRO A 70 1.61 -13.29 1.30
C PRO A 70 1.59 -11.97 2.06
N ARG A 71 2.59 -11.78 2.93
CA ARG A 71 2.85 -10.53 3.64
C ARG A 71 4.18 -9.96 3.19
N ILE A 72 4.17 -8.69 2.79
CA ILE A 72 5.36 -7.96 2.39
C ILE A 72 5.90 -7.23 3.61
N VAL A 73 7.19 -7.43 3.88
CA VAL A 73 7.85 -7.02 5.12
C VAL A 73 9.07 -6.16 4.81
N ASP A 74 9.18 -5.03 5.52
CA ASP A 74 10.34 -4.13 5.53
C ASP A 74 10.93 -4.06 6.94
N LYS A 75 12.11 -4.65 7.13
CA LYS A 75 12.83 -4.72 8.41
C LYS A 75 11.97 -5.21 9.59
N GLY A 76 11.19 -6.27 9.35
CA GLY A 76 10.30 -6.87 10.37
C GLY A 76 8.94 -6.18 10.52
N HIS A 77 8.69 -5.09 9.80
CA HIS A 77 7.37 -4.44 9.75
C HIS A 77 6.59 -4.88 8.51
N ILE A 78 5.34 -5.33 8.69
CA ILE A 78 4.45 -5.69 7.58
C ILE A 78 3.96 -4.40 6.92
N ILE A 79 4.34 -4.18 5.68
CA ILE A 79 3.96 -2.98 4.90
C ILE A 79 2.78 -3.21 3.99
N ALA A 80 2.56 -4.46 3.58
CA ALA A 80 1.42 -4.84 2.77
C ALA A 80 1.04 -6.29 3.05
N ARG A 81 -0.25 -6.61 2.94
CA ARG A 81 -0.74 -8.00 2.95
C ARG A 81 -1.87 -8.16 1.95
N VAL A 82 -1.96 -9.36 1.38
CA VAL A 82 -3.15 -9.73 0.59
C VAL A 82 -4.29 -10.10 1.54
N GLY A 83 -5.51 -9.71 1.16
CA GLY A 83 -6.72 -10.09 1.88
C GLY A 83 -6.92 -11.60 1.92
N SER A 84 -7.45 -12.07 3.04
CA SER A 84 -7.77 -13.47 3.31
C SER A 84 -9.25 -13.74 3.04
N ARG A 85 -9.66 -15.02 3.08
CA ARG A 85 -11.07 -15.41 2.89
C ARG A 85 -12.06 -14.78 3.88
N SER A 86 -11.57 -14.31 5.03
CA SER A 86 -12.41 -13.62 6.03
C SER A 86 -12.48 -12.11 5.83
N ASP A 87 -11.64 -11.52 4.97
CA ASP A 87 -11.67 -10.09 4.68
C ASP A 87 -12.77 -9.79 3.64
N PRO A 88 -13.55 -8.69 3.74
CA PRO A 88 -14.50 -8.33 2.70
C PRO A 88 -13.78 -8.03 1.38
N GLY A 89 -14.21 -8.64 0.28
CA GLY A 89 -13.49 -8.63 -1.01
C GLY A 89 -12.37 -9.68 -1.11
N GLU A 90 -12.16 -10.48 -0.05
CA GLU A 90 -11.24 -11.61 0.00
C GLU A 90 -9.84 -11.26 -0.54
N ASP A 91 -9.30 -12.09 -1.42
CA ASP A 91 -7.98 -11.93 -2.03
C ASP A 91 -7.97 -11.03 -3.27
N HIS A 92 -9.02 -10.22 -3.48
CA HIS A 92 -8.97 -9.07 -4.37
C HIS A 92 -8.30 -7.85 -3.72
N ASN A 93 -8.04 -7.90 -2.42
CA ASN A 93 -7.50 -6.78 -1.67
C ASN A 93 -6.00 -6.85 -1.47
N ILE A 94 -5.34 -5.69 -1.56
CA ILE A 94 -4.07 -5.45 -0.89
C ILE A 94 -4.31 -4.40 0.19
N PHE A 95 -4.04 -4.76 1.44
CA PHE A 95 -3.96 -3.82 2.55
C PHE A 95 -2.53 -3.29 2.60
N ILE A 96 -2.36 -1.97 2.66
CA ILE A 96 -1.07 -1.33 2.91
C ILE A 96 -1.09 -0.61 4.25
N TYR A 97 0.06 -0.59 4.92
CA TYR A 97 0.24 0.03 6.22
C TYR A 97 1.11 1.28 6.09
N LEU A 98 0.55 2.42 6.47
CA LEU A 98 1.17 3.74 6.31
C LEU A 98 1.27 4.41 7.69
N PHE A 99 2.35 5.15 7.92
CA PHE A 99 2.49 5.90 9.16
C PHE A 99 1.62 7.17 9.11
N PRO A 100 0.71 7.37 10.07
CA PRO A 100 -0.12 8.57 10.12
C PRO A 100 0.70 9.82 10.48
N ALA A 101 0.37 10.94 9.85
CA ALA A 101 0.98 12.23 10.15
C ALA A 101 0.58 12.79 11.53
N SER A 102 -0.58 12.38 12.07
CA SER A 102 -1.08 12.83 13.38
C SER A 102 -0.23 12.35 14.57
N GLY A 103 0.65 11.37 14.37
CA GLY A 103 1.49 10.78 15.42
C GLY A 103 0.77 9.85 16.39
N ILE A 104 -0.55 9.72 16.27
CA ILE A 104 -1.35 8.72 16.98
C ILE A 104 -1.15 7.40 16.25
N MET A 105 -0.46 6.47 16.90
CA MET A 105 -0.10 5.17 16.33
C MET A 105 -0.39 4.05 17.30
N SER A 106 -0.75 2.88 16.78
CA SER A 106 -0.76 1.63 17.54
C SER A 106 0.64 1.33 18.10
N THR A 107 0.72 0.52 19.17
CA THR A 107 2.01 0.12 19.76
C THR A 107 2.93 -0.54 18.72
N TYR A 108 2.34 -1.36 17.83
CA TYR A 108 3.07 -2.01 16.74
C TYR A 108 3.63 -0.99 15.74
N MET A 109 2.81 -0.07 15.24
CA MET A 109 3.27 0.96 14.30
C MET A 109 4.28 1.91 14.93
N ARG A 110 4.10 2.27 16.19
CA ARG A 110 5.08 3.09 16.92
C ARG A 110 6.45 2.40 17.01
N ALA A 111 6.47 1.10 17.31
CA ALA A 111 7.71 0.33 17.34
C ALA A 111 8.39 0.28 15.95
N ALA A 112 7.61 0.05 14.89
CA ALA A 112 8.10 0.08 13.51
C ALA A 112 8.64 1.46 13.12
N ALA A 113 7.93 2.54 13.47
CA ALA A 113 8.35 3.92 13.20
C ALA A 113 9.68 4.26 13.89
N ILE A 114 9.90 3.79 15.13
CA ILE A 114 11.19 3.92 15.82
C ILE A 114 12.28 3.13 15.08
N GLY A 115 12.00 1.88 14.68
CA GLY A 115 12.94 1.04 13.91
C GLY A 115 13.36 1.67 12.58
N HIS A 116 12.45 2.38 11.92
CA HIS A 116 12.71 3.14 10.69
C HIS A 116 13.23 4.56 10.95
N LYS A 117 13.45 4.94 12.21
CA LYS A 117 13.91 6.27 12.65
C LYS A 117 12.98 7.41 12.20
N ILE A 118 11.70 7.12 12.03
CA ILE A 118 10.65 8.10 11.75
C ILE A 118 10.26 8.82 13.04
N ILE A 119 10.28 8.12 14.17
CA ILE A 119 10.08 8.69 15.50
C ILE A 119 11.40 8.63 16.27
N ASP A 120 11.78 9.74 16.90
CA ASP A 120 12.82 9.76 17.92
C ASP A 120 12.22 9.23 19.25
N PRO A 121 12.70 8.09 19.78
CA PRO A 121 12.15 7.52 21.01
C PRO A 121 12.38 8.38 22.26
N LYS A 122 13.34 9.32 22.24
CA LYS A 122 13.63 10.21 23.38
C LYS A 122 12.74 11.44 23.37
N THR A 123 12.54 12.04 22.20
CA THR A 123 11.82 13.32 22.06
C THR A 123 10.39 13.17 21.56
N ASN A 124 10.02 11.97 21.11
CA ASN A 124 8.75 11.65 20.46
C ASN A 124 8.46 12.49 19.21
N ARG A 125 9.49 13.14 18.64
CA ARG A 125 9.36 13.96 17.43
C ARG A 125 9.34 13.09 16.19
N ILE A 126 8.48 13.45 15.24
CA ILE A 126 8.33 12.79 13.95
C ILE A 126 9.24 13.48 12.91
N ASP A 127 10.08 12.71 12.24
CA ASP A 127 10.80 13.14 11.04
C ASP A 127 9.86 13.00 9.83
N MET A 128 9.22 14.12 9.47
CA MET A 128 8.27 14.17 8.35
C MET A 128 8.89 13.77 7.01
N GLY A 129 10.18 14.07 6.80
CA GLY A 129 10.87 13.69 5.58
C GLY A 129 11.03 12.18 5.45
N ARG A 130 11.38 11.50 6.55
CA ARG A 130 11.42 10.02 6.59
C ARG A 130 10.04 9.40 6.49
N LEU A 131 9.05 9.96 7.18
CA LEU A 131 7.67 9.51 7.11
C LEU A 131 7.15 9.53 5.67
N LEU A 132 7.29 10.67 4.98
CA LEU A 132 6.83 10.83 3.60
C LEU A 132 7.55 9.85 2.67
N ARG A 133 8.88 9.78 2.74
CA ARG A 133 9.66 8.83 1.91
C ARG A 133 9.24 7.38 2.15
N TYR A 134 8.94 7.03 3.41
CA TYR A 134 8.48 5.69 3.77
C TYR A 134 7.13 5.37 3.13
N ASN A 135 6.13 6.21 3.39
CA ASN A 135 4.76 6.01 2.88
C ASN A 135 4.74 5.98 1.35
N LEU A 136 5.49 6.87 0.69
CA LEU A 136 5.63 6.88 -0.77
C LEU A 136 6.24 5.58 -1.30
N LYS A 137 7.22 4.99 -0.61
CA LYS A 137 7.82 3.71 -1.00
C LYS A 137 6.78 2.58 -0.98
N VAL A 138 5.94 2.54 0.06
CA VAL A 138 4.87 1.54 0.20
C VAL A 138 3.77 1.73 -0.85
N ILE A 139 3.32 2.96 -1.11
CA ILE A 139 2.33 3.25 -2.16
C ILE A 139 2.88 2.88 -3.53
N LYS A 140 4.14 3.23 -3.81
CA LYS A 140 4.81 2.93 -5.08
C LYS A 140 4.90 1.43 -5.36
N LEU A 141 5.07 0.59 -4.33
CA LEU A 141 5.07 -0.86 -4.47
C LEU A 141 3.74 -1.36 -5.10
N VAL A 142 2.61 -0.95 -4.53
CA VAL A 142 1.29 -1.39 -5.00
C VAL A 142 0.96 -0.76 -6.36
N GLU A 143 1.36 0.48 -6.58
CA GLU A 143 1.24 1.13 -7.90
C GLU A 143 2.04 0.37 -8.97
N LYS A 144 3.28 -0.03 -8.69
CA LYS A 144 4.09 -0.81 -9.63
C LYS A 144 3.44 -2.16 -9.94
N TYR A 145 2.92 -2.87 -8.94
CA TYR A 145 2.13 -4.08 -9.13
C TYR A 145 0.92 -3.82 -10.06
N ARG A 146 0.12 -2.78 -9.78
CA ARG A 146 -1.06 -2.41 -10.56
C ARG A 146 -0.69 -2.13 -12.02
N LYS A 147 0.33 -1.31 -12.27
CA LYS A 147 0.75 -0.97 -13.64
C LYS A 147 1.15 -2.21 -14.43
N ILE A 148 1.98 -3.09 -13.85
CA ILE A 148 2.40 -4.33 -14.50
C ILE A 148 1.20 -5.25 -14.76
N ARG A 149 0.27 -5.33 -13.81
CA ARG A 149 -0.90 -6.21 -13.92
C ARG A 149 -1.91 -5.72 -14.95
N TYR A 150 -2.18 -4.42 -15.02
CA TYR A 150 -3.34 -3.88 -15.72
C TYR A 150 -3.00 -3.00 -16.93
N GLN A 151 -1.94 -2.20 -16.87
CA GLN A 151 -1.58 -1.30 -17.98
C GLN A 151 -0.87 -2.07 -19.11
N ASN A 152 0.02 -3.00 -18.77
CA ASN A 152 0.69 -3.85 -19.78
C ASN A 152 -0.28 -4.78 -20.52
N LEU A 153 -1.46 -5.09 -19.96
CA LEU A 153 -2.50 -5.87 -20.63
C LEU A 153 -3.27 -5.06 -21.69
N ILE A 154 -3.40 -3.75 -21.48
CA ILE A 154 -4.06 -2.84 -22.43
C ILE A 154 -3.16 -2.61 -23.65
N GLU A 155 -1.85 -2.47 -23.47
CA GLU A 155 -0.90 -2.33 -24.59
C GLU A 155 -0.88 -3.57 -25.48
N LYS A 156 -0.93 -4.78 -24.91
CA LYS A 156 -0.99 -6.04 -25.68
C LYS A 156 -2.30 -6.28 -26.42
N SER A 157 -3.40 -5.66 -25.98
CA SER A 157 -4.73 -5.79 -26.61
C SER A 157 -4.96 -4.76 -27.73
N ARG A 158 -4.01 -3.85 -27.96
CA ARG A 158 -4.02 -2.83 -29.01
C ARG A 158 -3.08 -3.14 -30.18
N VAL A 159 -2.51 -4.35 -30.22
CA VAL A 159 -1.64 -4.86 -31.30
C VAL A 159 -2.40 -5.87 -32.14
#